data_AF-A0A519YY97-F1
#
_entry.id   AF-A0A519YY97-F1
#
_cell.length_a   1.000
_cell.length_b   1.000
_cell.length_c   1.000
_cell.angle_alpha   90.00
_cell.angle_beta   90.00
_cell.angle_gamma   90.00
#
_symmetry.space_group_name_H-M   'P 1'
#
loop_
_entity.id
_entity.type
_entity.pdbx_description
1 polymer ?
#
loop_
_entity_poly.entity_id
_entity_poly.type
_entity_poly.pdbx_seq_one_letter_code
_entity_poly.pdbx_strand_id
1 'polypeptide(L)'
;MTLPAGAAALCGRWALRDEFVILEARFDATRFLRTWAGWQADPHRCQRLFYIAFCAPSSPSPAVLDDGLPDTAALAQRLTQAWPVLTPGLHTLAFDQGQASQFTLLLGAGEAGDLVPQLVARVDAFWLDGVAPAPLAPHGDEAWLSRLARLAAPGATAMASSQAVQVRAGLAQSGFKPGPKDGAESDA
;
A
#
# COMPACT_ATOMS: atom_id res chain seq x y z
N MET A 1 6.17 -19.96 -11.74
CA MET A 1 5.77 -19.19 -10.55
C MET A 1 5.10 -17.93 -11.05
N THR A 2 3.77 -17.87 -11.02
CA THR A 2 3.01 -16.70 -11.49
C THR A 2 2.86 -15.74 -10.32
N LEU A 3 3.30 -14.49 -10.49
CA LEU A 3 3.17 -13.46 -9.47
C LEU A 3 1.69 -13.07 -9.31
N PRO A 4 1.18 -12.84 -8.09
CA PRO A 4 -0.17 -12.33 -7.92
C PRO A 4 -0.32 -10.97 -8.60
N ALA A 5 -1.47 -10.72 -9.24
CA ALA A 5 -1.69 -9.60 -10.17
C ALA A 5 -1.31 -8.21 -9.62
N GLY A 6 -1.40 -7.99 -8.30
CA GLY A 6 -0.97 -6.74 -7.66
C GLY A 6 0.54 -6.61 -7.45
N ALA A 7 1.25 -7.71 -7.20
CA ALA A 7 2.70 -7.71 -7.06
C ALA A 7 3.41 -7.63 -8.41
N ALA A 8 2.84 -8.26 -9.44
CA ALA A 8 3.39 -8.22 -10.80
C ALA A 8 3.56 -6.79 -11.33
N ALA A 9 2.62 -5.89 -11.02
CA ALA A 9 2.69 -4.48 -11.39
C ALA A 9 3.80 -3.70 -10.67
N LEU A 10 4.29 -4.20 -9.53
CA LEU A 10 5.32 -3.57 -8.71
C LEU A 10 6.71 -4.21 -8.83
N CYS A 11 6.80 -5.48 -9.26
CA CYS A 11 8.07 -6.21 -9.40
C CYS A 11 9.10 -5.43 -10.24
N GLY A 12 8.70 -4.88 -11.38
CA GLY A 12 9.60 -4.09 -12.21
C GLY A 12 10.07 -2.77 -11.57
N ARG A 13 9.39 -2.26 -10.53
CA ARG A 13 9.66 -0.94 -9.94
C ARG A 13 10.46 -1.00 -8.65
N TRP A 14 10.34 -2.07 -7.86
CA TRP A 14 11.19 -2.27 -6.68
C TRP A 14 12.51 -2.99 -6.99
N ALA A 15 12.65 -3.58 -8.18
CA ALA A 15 13.83 -4.35 -8.52
C ALA A 15 15.12 -3.51 -8.51
N LEU A 16 16.18 -4.06 -7.94
CA LEU A 16 17.54 -3.50 -7.88
C LEU A 16 17.64 -2.12 -7.19
N ARG A 17 16.71 -1.83 -6.28
CA ARG A 17 16.72 -0.60 -5.47
C ARG A 17 17.16 -0.87 -4.05
N ASP A 18 17.74 0.13 -3.38
CA ASP A 18 18.04 0.02 -1.95
C ASP A 18 16.75 0.06 -1.10
N GLU A 19 15.79 0.87 -1.53
CA GLU A 19 14.54 1.11 -0.80
C GLU A 19 13.37 1.32 -1.76
N PHE A 20 12.21 0.79 -1.35
CA PHE A 20 10.94 1.01 -2.04
C PHE A 20 9.82 1.20 -1.02
N VAL A 21 9.04 2.28 -1.17
CA VAL A 21 7.97 2.63 -0.23
C VAL A 21 6.62 2.57 -0.93
N ILE A 22 5.70 1.79 -0.35
CA ILE A 22 4.33 1.66 -0.80
C ILE A 22 3.41 2.25 0.27
N LEU A 23 2.39 2.99 -0.14
CA LEU A 23 1.34 3.48 0.74
C LEU A 23 -0.02 2.98 0.25
N GLU A 24 -0.74 2.28 1.12
CA GLU A 24 -2.12 1.87 0.92
C GLU A 24 -3.04 2.73 1.79
N ALA A 25 -4.02 3.39 1.18
CA ALA A 25 -4.91 4.29 1.90
C ALA A 25 -5.78 3.59 2.95
N ARG A 26 -6.05 2.30 2.78
CA ARG A 26 -6.75 1.44 3.74
C ARG A 26 -6.13 0.07 3.72
N PHE A 27 -5.65 -0.39 4.87
CA PHE A 27 -5.01 -1.69 5.02
C PHE A 27 -5.93 -2.81 4.54
N ASP A 28 -5.45 -3.55 3.54
CA ASP A 28 -6.05 -4.78 3.05
C ASP A 28 -5.08 -5.93 3.24
N ALA A 29 -5.42 -6.86 4.12
CA ALA A 29 -4.54 -7.99 4.46
C ALA A 29 -4.19 -8.84 3.24
N THR A 30 -5.12 -9.01 2.29
CA THR A 30 -4.89 -9.81 1.08
C THR A 30 -3.86 -9.11 0.19
N ARG A 31 -4.03 -7.82 -0.05
CA ARG A 31 -3.09 -7.04 -0.86
C ARG A 31 -1.72 -6.99 -0.21
N PHE A 32 -1.66 -6.76 1.09
CA PHE A 32 -0.42 -6.78 1.87
C PHE A 32 0.32 -8.11 1.71
N LEU A 33 -0.34 -9.24 1.98
CA LEU A 33 0.28 -10.57 1.90
C LEU A 33 0.74 -10.93 0.50
N ARG A 34 -0.05 -10.59 -0.53
CA ARG A 34 0.34 -10.79 -1.93
C ARG A 34 1.57 -9.96 -2.32
N THR A 35 1.64 -8.73 -1.82
CA THR A 35 2.79 -7.85 -2.04
C THR A 35 4.04 -8.41 -1.37
N TRP A 36 3.90 -8.85 -0.12
CA TRP A 36 5.01 -9.44 0.63
C TRP A 36 5.51 -10.74 -0.01
N ALA A 37 4.60 -11.65 -0.40
CA ALA A 37 4.94 -12.87 -1.13
C ALA A 37 5.64 -12.58 -2.45
N GLY A 38 5.11 -11.65 -3.25
CA GLY A 38 5.71 -11.26 -4.53
C GLY A 38 7.08 -10.61 -4.37
N TRP A 39 7.29 -9.80 -3.33
CA TRP A 39 8.58 -9.24 -3.00
C TRP A 39 9.58 -10.31 -2.56
N GLN A 40 9.20 -11.26 -1.70
CA GLN A 40 10.09 -12.36 -1.28
C GLN A 40 10.49 -13.28 -2.45
N ALA A 41 9.55 -13.54 -3.36
CA ALA A 41 9.78 -14.40 -4.51
C ALA A 41 10.66 -13.75 -5.60
N ASP A 42 10.81 -12.42 -5.59
CA ASP A 42 11.61 -11.70 -6.57
C ASP A 42 13.12 -11.77 -6.22
N PRO A 43 13.96 -12.39 -7.07
CA PRO A 43 15.41 -12.44 -6.85
C PRO A 43 16.08 -11.06 -6.92
N HIS A 44 15.46 -10.12 -7.62
CA HIS A 44 15.97 -8.77 -7.82
C HIS A 44 15.31 -7.76 -6.87
N ARG A 45 14.53 -8.22 -5.88
CA ARG A 45 13.84 -7.35 -4.92
C ARG A 45 14.74 -6.30 -4.28
N CYS A 46 14.15 -5.18 -3.86
CA CYS A 46 14.88 -4.16 -3.11
C CYS A 46 15.37 -4.68 -1.75
N GLN A 47 16.42 -4.04 -1.22
CA GLN A 47 16.93 -4.38 0.12
C GLN A 47 15.93 -4.07 1.22
N ARG A 48 15.23 -2.93 1.15
CA ARG A 48 14.20 -2.54 2.12
C ARG A 48 12.89 -2.22 1.42
N LEU A 49 11.81 -2.86 1.85
CA LEU A 49 10.46 -2.50 1.44
C LEU A 49 9.66 -1.99 2.64
N PHE A 50 9.16 -0.77 2.52
CA PHE A 50 8.26 -0.17 3.51
C PHE A 50 6.84 -0.16 2.96
N TYR A 51 5.91 -0.73 3.72
CA TYR A 51 4.49 -0.75 3.42
C TYR A 51 3.78 0.11 4.47
N ILE A 52 3.21 1.23 4.07
CA ILE A 52 2.46 2.13 4.94
C ILE A 52 0.98 1.87 4.69
N ALA A 53 0.19 1.65 5.74
CA ALA A 53 -1.24 1.42 5.60
C ALA A 53 -2.04 1.98 6.76
N PHE A 54 -3.33 2.25 6.56
CA PHE A 54 -4.21 2.79 7.60
C PHE A 54 -5.38 1.87 7.90
N CYS A 55 -5.74 1.73 9.17
CA CYS A 55 -6.88 0.93 9.62
C CYS A 55 -7.65 1.64 10.73
N ALA A 56 -8.85 1.14 11.04
CA ALA A 56 -9.58 1.62 12.20
C ALA A 56 -8.83 1.23 13.50
N PRO A 57 -8.91 2.06 14.56
CA PRO A 57 -8.47 1.65 15.89
C PRO A 57 -9.14 0.33 16.29
N SER A 58 -8.41 -0.53 17.01
CA SER A 58 -8.91 -1.85 17.44
C SER A 58 -9.30 -2.81 16.31
N SER A 59 -8.80 -2.61 15.08
CA SER A 59 -8.98 -3.60 14.01
C SER A 59 -8.45 -4.97 14.46
N PRO A 60 -9.19 -6.06 14.24
CA PRO A 60 -8.71 -7.39 14.62
C PRO A 60 -7.45 -7.75 13.85
N SER A 61 -6.66 -8.68 14.37
CA SER A 61 -5.58 -9.27 13.61
C SER A 61 -6.14 -9.86 12.32
N PRO A 62 -5.44 -9.71 11.18
CA PRO A 62 -5.91 -10.27 9.92
C PRO A 62 -6.04 -11.78 10.05
N ALA A 63 -7.16 -12.31 9.54
CA ALA A 63 -7.38 -13.75 9.46
C ALA A 63 -6.38 -14.36 8.48
N VAL A 64 -6.03 -15.63 8.70
CA VAL A 64 -5.29 -16.40 7.70
C VAL A 64 -6.16 -16.50 6.45
N LEU A 65 -5.65 -15.93 5.36
CA LEU A 65 -6.30 -15.99 4.06
C LEU A 65 -5.80 -17.24 3.35
N ASP A 66 -6.69 -18.20 3.14
CA ASP A 66 -6.46 -19.26 2.16
C ASP A 66 -6.95 -18.76 0.80
N ASP A 67 -6.07 -18.05 0.10
CA ASP A 67 -6.35 -17.54 -1.25
C ASP A 67 -5.81 -18.48 -2.35
N GLY A 68 -5.50 -19.72 -1.99
CA GLY A 68 -4.96 -20.75 -2.89
C GLY A 68 -3.50 -20.54 -3.30
N LEU A 69 -2.82 -19.52 -2.75
CA LEU A 69 -1.40 -19.30 -2.98
C LEU A 69 -0.57 -19.97 -1.86
N PRO A 70 0.34 -20.90 -2.18
CA PRO A 70 1.01 -21.73 -1.17
C PRO A 70 1.87 -20.94 -0.16
N ASP A 71 2.32 -19.74 -0.51
CA ASP A 71 3.21 -18.94 0.33
C ASP A 71 2.48 -17.90 1.21
N THR A 72 1.20 -17.62 0.96
CA THR A 72 0.46 -16.57 1.69
C THR A 72 0.03 -17.02 3.08
N ALA A 73 -0.26 -18.30 3.29
CA ALA A 73 -0.70 -18.83 4.58
C ALA A 73 0.37 -18.69 5.67
N ALA A 74 1.64 -19.01 5.35
CA ALA A 74 2.76 -18.86 6.29
C ALA A 74 3.02 -17.39 6.63
N LEU A 75 2.95 -16.50 5.63
CA LEU A 75 3.08 -15.06 5.83
C LEU A 75 1.93 -14.49 6.67
N ALA A 76 0.71 -14.97 6.46
CA ALA A 76 -0.45 -14.58 7.26
C ALA A 76 -0.25 -14.93 8.72
N GLN A 77 0.23 -16.15 9.02
CA GLN A 77 0.55 -16.55 10.38
C GLN A 77 1.60 -15.63 11.03
N ARG A 78 2.66 -15.28 10.30
CA ARG A 78 3.70 -14.34 10.78
C ARG A 78 3.13 -12.95 11.06
N LEU A 79 2.25 -12.47 10.19
CA LEU A 79 1.56 -11.19 10.36
C LEU A 79 0.64 -11.20 11.60
N THR A 80 -0.15 -12.26 11.78
CA THR A 80 -1.02 -12.44 12.96
C THR A 80 -0.21 -12.49 14.25
N GLN A 81 0.93 -13.18 14.26
CA GLN A 81 1.81 -13.27 15.43
C GLN A 81 2.46 -11.94 15.80
N ALA A 82 2.80 -11.13 14.80
CA ALA A 82 3.39 -9.81 15.00
C ALA A 82 2.34 -8.70 15.22
N TRP A 83 1.04 -9.01 15.13
CA TRP A 83 -0.01 -8.01 15.17
C TRP A 83 -0.08 -7.34 16.55
N PRO A 84 0.10 -6.01 16.64
CA PRO A 84 0.13 -5.32 17.91
C PRO A 84 -1.28 -5.16 18.49
N VAL A 85 -1.35 -4.81 19.77
CA VAL A 85 -2.55 -4.22 20.34
C VAL A 85 -2.72 -2.83 19.73
N LEU A 86 -3.70 -2.67 18.83
CA LEU A 86 -3.90 -1.44 18.07
C LEU A 86 -4.52 -0.34 18.93
N THR A 87 -3.68 0.58 19.41
CA THR A 87 -4.08 1.89 19.93
C THR A 87 -4.01 2.95 18.83
N PRO A 88 -4.70 4.10 18.95
CA PRO A 88 -4.56 5.18 17.99
C PRO A 88 -3.09 5.61 17.82
N GLY A 89 -2.62 5.76 16.57
CA GLY A 89 -1.24 6.15 16.26
C GLY A 89 -0.56 5.25 15.23
N LEU A 90 0.77 5.34 15.16
CA LEU A 90 1.60 4.59 14.21
C LEU A 90 2.26 3.38 14.89
N HIS A 91 2.13 2.22 14.27
CA HIS A 91 2.67 0.94 14.73
C HIS A 91 3.61 0.36 13.69
N THR A 92 4.85 0.04 14.07
CA THR A 92 5.83 -0.55 13.14
C THR A 92 5.97 -2.04 13.39
N LEU A 93 5.72 -2.85 12.37
CA LEU A 93 5.96 -4.29 12.36
C LEU A 93 7.08 -4.57 11.36
N ALA A 94 8.21 -5.05 11.84
CA ALA A 94 9.33 -5.41 10.99
C ALA A 94 9.40 -6.93 10.79
N PHE A 95 9.53 -7.34 9.55
CA PHE A 95 9.64 -8.72 9.13
C PHE A 95 10.96 -8.95 8.40
N ASP A 96 11.45 -10.19 8.43
CA ASP A 96 12.71 -10.60 7.79
C ASP A 96 13.94 -9.82 8.31
N GLN A 97 13.87 -9.31 9.54
CA GLN A 97 14.99 -8.68 10.26
C GLN A 97 16.19 -9.65 10.34
N GLY A 98 17.37 -9.19 9.91
CA GLY A 98 18.60 -9.99 9.88
C GLY A 98 18.85 -10.75 8.58
N GLN A 99 17.93 -10.73 7.63
CA GLN A 99 18.15 -11.23 6.28
C GLN A 99 18.80 -10.15 5.40
N ALA A 100 19.30 -10.55 4.22
CA ALA A 100 19.84 -9.61 3.22
C ALA A 100 18.81 -8.59 2.70
N SER A 101 17.52 -8.80 2.97
CA SER A 101 16.45 -7.88 2.63
C SER A 101 15.39 -7.84 3.74
N GLN A 102 14.83 -6.67 4.03
CA GLN A 102 13.87 -6.43 5.10
C GLN A 102 12.53 -5.92 4.56
N PHE A 103 11.43 -6.39 5.16
CA PHE A 103 10.08 -5.91 4.88
C PHE A 103 9.49 -5.27 6.14
N THR A 104 9.00 -4.04 6.06
CA THR A 104 8.44 -3.31 7.22
C THR A 104 7.03 -2.82 6.92
N LEU A 105 6.08 -3.13 7.79
CA LEU A 105 4.75 -2.55 7.80
C LEU A 105 4.68 -1.40 8.81
N LEU A 106 4.36 -0.20 8.36
CA LEU A 106 3.97 0.93 9.19
C LEU A 106 2.45 1.06 9.15
N LEU A 107 1.79 0.61 10.20
CA LEU A 107 0.34 0.58 10.32
C LEU A 107 -0.16 1.79 11.14
N GLY A 108 -0.90 2.68 10.51
CA GLY A 108 -1.58 3.79 11.15
C GLY A 108 -2.99 3.40 11.60
N ALA A 109 -3.20 3.30 12.91
CA ALA A 109 -4.52 3.06 13.50
C ALA A 109 -5.19 4.40 13.80
N GLY A 110 -6.20 4.78 13.02
CA GLY A 110 -6.91 6.05 13.15
C GLY A 110 -7.23 6.72 11.81
N GLU A 111 -7.69 7.95 11.88
CA GLU A 111 -8.02 8.74 10.69
C GLU A 111 -6.74 9.11 9.93
N ALA A 112 -6.73 8.76 8.65
CA ALA A 112 -5.55 8.95 7.83
C ALA A 112 -5.15 10.44 7.75
N GLY A 113 -6.14 11.34 7.70
CA GLY A 113 -5.96 12.80 7.68
C GLY A 113 -5.10 13.37 8.80
N ASP A 114 -5.12 12.73 9.97
CA ASP A 114 -4.34 13.11 11.16
C ASP A 114 -2.97 12.41 11.20
N LEU A 115 -2.87 11.21 10.62
CA LEU A 115 -1.66 10.39 10.66
C LEU A 115 -0.68 10.70 9.52
N VAL A 116 -1.16 11.01 8.31
CA VAL A 116 -0.28 11.36 7.17
C VAL A 116 0.64 12.55 7.43
N PRO A 117 0.20 13.64 8.08
CA PRO A 117 1.08 14.74 8.44
C PRO A 117 2.28 14.34 9.31
N GLN A 118 2.19 13.22 10.03
CA GLN A 118 3.24 12.70 10.90
C GLN A 118 4.27 11.85 10.13
N LEU A 119 3.96 11.46 8.89
CA LEU A 119 4.83 10.63 8.07
C LEU A 119 5.96 11.46 7.45
N VAL A 120 7.18 10.96 7.61
CA VAL A 120 8.36 11.44 6.88
C VAL A 120 8.81 10.31 5.96
N ALA A 121 8.31 10.32 4.72
CA ALA A 121 8.55 9.24 3.75
C ALA A 121 8.60 9.77 2.32
N ARG A 122 9.26 9.01 1.43
CA ARG A 122 9.21 9.18 -0.02
C ARG A 122 8.54 7.96 -0.64
N VAL A 123 7.25 8.07 -0.91
CA VAL A 123 6.39 6.99 -1.39
C VAL A 123 6.55 6.81 -2.90
N ASP A 124 6.94 5.61 -3.33
CA ASP A 124 7.13 5.23 -4.73
C ASP A 124 5.82 4.74 -5.39
N ALA A 125 4.93 4.15 -4.61
CA ALA A 125 3.66 3.61 -5.10
C ALA A 125 2.52 3.87 -4.11
N PHE A 126 1.40 4.36 -4.62
CA PHE A 126 0.17 4.58 -3.87
C PHE A 126 -0.92 3.62 -4.34
N TRP A 127 -1.57 2.92 -3.40
CA TRP A 127 -2.84 2.24 -3.60
C TRP A 127 -3.94 3.02 -2.89
N LEU A 128 -4.80 3.67 -3.66
CA LEU A 128 -5.87 4.54 -3.15
C LEU A 128 -7.25 3.88 -3.30
N ASP A 129 -7.30 2.56 -3.43
CA ASP A 129 -8.52 1.78 -3.52
C ASP A 129 -9.24 1.69 -2.17
N GLY A 130 -10.57 1.70 -2.20
CA GLY A 130 -11.38 1.48 -0.99
C GLY A 130 -11.39 2.66 -0.01
N VAL A 131 -10.93 3.83 -0.43
CA VAL A 131 -11.34 5.10 0.19
C VAL A 131 -12.80 5.29 -0.21
N ALA A 132 -13.72 5.11 0.74
CA ALA A 132 -15.12 5.40 0.48
C ALA A 132 -15.23 6.86 0.02
N PRO A 133 -16.08 7.19 -0.97
CA PRO A 133 -16.56 8.56 -1.17
C PRO A 133 -17.57 8.92 -0.06
N ALA A 134 -17.44 8.35 1.14
CA ALA A 134 -18.10 8.90 2.32
C ALA A 134 -17.53 10.31 2.47
N PRO A 135 -18.36 11.30 2.82
CA PRO A 135 -17.96 12.69 2.72
C PRO A 135 -16.63 12.78 3.44
N LEU A 136 -15.67 13.43 2.81
CA LEU A 136 -14.71 14.20 3.55
C LEU A 136 -15.52 14.82 4.72
N ALA A 137 -15.42 14.28 5.94
CA ALA A 137 -16.21 14.72 7.09
C ALA A 137 -16.07 16.25 7.18
N PRO A 138 -17.03 17.02 7.74
CA PRO A 138 -17.51 18.36 7.30
C PRO A 138 -16.47 19.43 6.88
N HIS A 139 -15.20 19.20 7.18
CA HIS A 139 -13.99 19.84 6.69
C HIS A 139 -13.50 19.07 5.45
N GLY A 140 -14.21 19.26 4.34
CA GLY A 140 -13.85 18.71 3.05
C GLY A 140 -12.41 19.06 2.68
N ASP A 141 -11.49 18.10 2.70
CA ASP A 141 -10.08 18.42 2.44
C ASP A 141 -9.55 17.70 1.20
N GLU A 142 -9.62 18.41 0.08
CA GLU A 142 -8.63 18.35 -1.01
C GLU A 142 -7.19 18.26 -0.44
N ALA A 143 -6.96 18.73 0.78
CA ALA A 143 -5.69 18.58 1.49
C ALA A 143 -5.26 17.13 1.74
N TRP A 144 -6.13 16.11 1.81
CA TRP A 144 -5.65 14.72 1.97
C TRP A 144 -4.83 14.29 0.74
N LEU A 145 -5.36 14.49 -0.47
CA LEU A 145 -4.66 14.15 -1.72
C LEU A 145 -3.45 15.04 -1.96
N SER A 146 -3.52 16.32 -1.59
CA SER A 146 -2.36 17.21 -1.61
C SER A 146 -1.27 16.76 -0.63
N ARG A 147 -1.65 16.32 0.58
CA ARG A 147 -0.72 15.80 1.59
C ARG A 147 -0.04 14.51 1.11
N LEU A 148 -0.78 13.60 0.46
CA LEU A 148 -0.21 12.42 -0.19
C LEU A 148 0.76 12.79 -1.31
N ALA A 149 0.44 13.81 -2.11
CA ALA A 149 1.32 14.28 -3.17
C ALA A 149 2.66 14.80 -2.64
N ARG A 150 2.70 15.41 -1.45
CA ARG A 150 3.95 15.81 -0.79
C ARG A 150 4.82 14.62 -0.38
N LEU A 151 4.21 13.46 -0.12
CA LEU A 151 4.95 12.23 0.18
C LEU A 151 5.44 11.53 -1.09
N ALA A 152 4.99 11.93 -2.28
CA ALA A 152 5.35 11.26 -3.52
C ALA A 152 6.83 11.43 -3.86
N ALA A 153 7.52 10.32 -4.07
CA ALA A 153 8.84 10.32 -4.67
C ALA A 153 8.78 10.78 -6.15
N PRO A 154 9.88 11.31 -6.72
CA PRO A 154 9.95 11.54 -8.16
C PRO A 154 9.63 10.24 -8.93
N GLY A 155 8.68 10.30 -9.86
CA GLY A 155 8.24 9.13 -10.62
C GLY A 155 7.32 8.17 -9.84
N ALA A 156 6.74 8.60 -8.71
CA ALA A 156 5.75 7.83 -7.99
C ALA A 156 4.51 7.53 -8.84
N THR A 157 3.92 6.36 -8.64
CA THR A 157 2.70 5.94 -9.33
C THR A 157 1.55 5.85 -8.34
N ALA A 158 0.34 6.20 -8.77
CA ALA A 158 -0.87 5.99 -7.99
C ALA A 158 -1.83 5.08 -8.75
N MET A 159 -2.33 4.06 -8.06
CA MET A 159 -3.40 3.19 -8.52
C MET A 159 -4.67 3.55 -7.74
N ALA A 160 -5.74 3.83 -8.47
CA ALA A 160 -7.07 4.06 -7.93
C ALA A 160 -8.11 3.40 -8.84
N SER A 161 -9.11 2.77 -8.25
CA SER A 161 -10.17 2.09 -8.98
C SER A 161 -10.92 3.04 -9.92
N SER A 162 -11.47 2.49 -11.00
CA SER A 162 -12.24 3.26 -11.98
C SER A 162 -13.45 3.98 -11.37
N GLN A 163 -13.98 3.46 -10.26
CA GLN A 163 -15.14 3.99 -9.53
C GLN A 163 -14.77 5.17 -8.62
N ALA A 164 -13.48 5.41 -8.35
CA ALA A 164 -13.00 6.50 -7.50
C ALA A 164 -12.78 7.81 -8.28
N VAL A 165 -13.84 8.33 -8.91
CA VAL A 165 -13.78 9.51 -9.79
C VAL A 165 -13.18 10.74 -9.09
N GLN A 166 -13.56 10.98 -7.83
CA GLN A 166 -13.05 12.11 -7.03
C GLN A 166 -11.55 11.94 -6.69
N VAL A 167 -11.11 10.73 -6.38
CA VAL A 167 -9.69 10.43 -6.11
C VAL A 167 -8.84 10.71 -7.35
N ARG A 168 -9.31 10.31 -8.53
CA ARG A 168 -8.62 10.58 -9.80
C ARG A 168 -8.55 12.07 -10.13
N ALA A 169 -9.63 12.80 -9.87
CA ALA A 169 -9.66 14.26 -10.07
C ALA A 169 -8.62 14.96 -9.16
N GLY A 170 -8.58 14.61 -7.88
CA GLY A 170 -7.60 15.20 -6.96
C GLY A 170 -6.16 14.75 -7.23
N LEU A 171 -5.93 13.52 -7.69
CA LEU A 171 -4.61 13.09 -8.18
C LEU A 171 -4.12 13.98 -9.34
N ALA A 172 -5.00 14.27 -10.30
CA ALA A 172 -4.67 15.12 -11.44
C ALA A 172 -4.34 16.55 -11.00
N GLN A 173 -5.10 17.12 -10.05
CA GLN A 173 -4.82 18.43 -9.47
C GLN A 173 -3.49 18.46 -8.71
N SER A 174 -3.11 17.35 -8.07
CA SER A 174 -1.83 17.16 -7.39
C SER A 174 -0.65 16.87 -8.33
N GLY A 175 -0.84 16.90 -9.64
CA GLY A 175 0.22 16.74 -10.64
C GLY A 175 0.50 15.30 -11.07
N PHE A 176 -0.29 14.31 -10.63
CA PHE A 176 -0.21 12.95 -11.17
C PHE A 176 -0.80 12.93 -12.58
N LYS A 177 -0.03 12.35 -13.52
CA LYS A 177 -0.50 12.14 -14.89
C LYS A 177 -1.13 10.75 -14.99
N PRO A 178 -2.27 10.61 -15.70
CA PRO A 178 -2.83 9.28 -15.95
C PRO A 178 -1.81 8.44 -16.73
N GLY A 179 -1.58 7.22 -16.25
CA GLY A 179 -0.80 6.22 -16.98
C GLY A 179 -1.52 5.74 -18.24
N PRO A 180 -0.83 5.00 -19.13
CA PRO A 180 -1.49 4.31 -20.23
C PRO A 180 -2.61 3.43 -19.66
N LYS A 181 -3.81 3.51 -20.24
CA LYS A 181 -4.87 2.54 -19.91
C LYS A 181 -4.39 1.19 -20.43
N ASP A 182 -4.23 0.21 -19.53
CA ASP A 182 -4.19 -1.18 -19.98
C ASP A 182 -5.44 -1.44 -20.83
N GLY A 183 -5.22 -2.10 -21.97
CA GLY A 183 -6.07 -2.13 -23.14
C GLY A 183 -7.58 -2.07 -22.87
N ALA A 184 -8.21 -1.08 -23.50
CA ALA A 184 -9.47 -1.37 -24.16
C ALA A 184 -9.17 -2.45 -25.21
N GLU A 185 -9.47 -3.72 -24.90
CA GLU A 185 -9.93 -4.66 -25.94
C GLU A 185 -11.30 -4.15 -26.37
N SER A 186 -11.35 -3.32 -27.41
CA SER A 186 -11.44 -3.69 -28.82
C SER A 186 -12.89 -3.96 -29.19
N ASP A 187 -13.52 -2.88 -29.65
CA ASP A 187 -14.74 -2.89 -30.46
C ASP A 187 -14.43 -3.68 -31.74
N ALA A 188 -15.17 -4.76 -31.98
CA ALA A 188 -15.36 -5.42 -33.27
C ALA A 188 -16.63 -6.28 -33.23
#